data_AF-R6DV35-F1
#
_entry.id   AF-R6DV35-F1
#
_cell.length_a   1.000
_cell.length_b   1.000
_cell.length_c   1.000
_cell.angle_alpha   90.00
_cell.angle_beta   90.00
_cell.angle_gamma   90.00
#
_symmetry.space_group_name_H-M   'P 1'
#
loop_
_entity.id
_entity.type
_entity.pdbx_description
1 polymer ?
#
loop_
_entity_poly.entity_id
_entity_poly.type
_entity_poly.pdbx_seq_one_letter_code
_entity_poly.pdbx_strand_id
1 'polypeptide(L)'
;MPFFVAFTAFLLCLNIQSGKVLVKRAFAAIFVFALIIQIGASNKCYWINNQRYEEEKNVILTINSRLTENCDMSKPVIFIGEYTVSESLQDKITVADSSFVGKIVHRFGSPKNYATAKKIYDYIGSSYLTWSIESSFNNSRPEEELYKFCDYIGVSFKHCTGEQYNEANKKYSKIKAYPNKDCIVETDEYIVVKL
;
A
#
# COMPACT_ATOMS: atom_id res chain seq x y z
N MET A 1 2.37 -12.99 -10.18
CA MET A 1 3.16 -14.20 -9.80
C MET A 1 2.41 -15.54 -9.80
N PRO A 2 1.10 -15.70 -9.49
CA PRO A 2 0.44 -17.02 -9.53
C PRO A 2 0.46 -17.71 -10.91
N PHE A 3 0.53 -16.91 -11.99
CA PHE A 3 0.71 -17.40 -13.36
C PHE A 3 1.98 -18.25 -13.57
N PHE A 4 3.09 -17.96 -12.88
CA PHE A 4 4.34 -18.70 -13.08
C PHE A 4 4.27 -20.14 -12.56
N VAL A 5 3.50 -20.38 -11.50
CA VAL A 5 3.32 -21.72 -10.93
C VAL A 5 2.27 -22.52 -11.66
N ALA A 6 1.19 -21.88 -12.12
CA ALA A 6 0.28 -22.52 -13.08
C ALA A 6 1.01 -22.92 -14.37
N PHE A 7 1.93 -22.08 -14.86
CA PHE A 7 2.73 -22.36 -16.05
C PHE A 7 3.77 -23.47 -15.82
N THR A 8 4.49 -23.48 -14.69
CA THR A 8 5.45 -24.55 -14.38
C THR A 8 4.75 -25.88 -14.06
N ALA A 9 3.58 -25.85 -13.41
CA ALA A 9 2.69 -27.00 -13.24
C ALA A 9 2.14 -27.52 -14.58
N PHE A 10 1.80 -26.61 -15.51
CA PHE A 10 1.41 -26.97 -16.87
C PHE A 10 2.56 -27.62 -17.64
N LEU A 11 3.78 -27.09 -17.55
CA LEU A 11 4.97 -27.70 -18.15
C LEU A 11 5.30 -29.07 -17.54
N LEU A 12 5.03 -29.27 -16.24
CA LEU A 12 5.08 -30.58 -15.59
C LEU A 12 4.09 -31.55 -16.22
N CYS A 13 2.83 -31.16 -16.40
CA CYS A 13 1.82 -31.99 -17.04
C CYS A 13 2.20 -32.39 -18.48
N LEU A 14 2.82 -31.47 -19.24
CA LEU A 14 3.24 -31.74 -20.63
C LEU A 14 4.46 -32.66 -20.74
N ASN A 15 5.50 -32.46 -19.92
CA ASN A 15 6.77 -33.22 -20.04
C ASN A 15 6.80 -34.53 -19.25
N ILE A 16 5.92 -34.69 -18.25
CA ILE A 16 5.80 -35.94 -17.47
C ILE A 16 5.16 -37.05 -18.30
N GLN A 17 4.42 -36.76 -19.37
CA GLN A 17 3.80 -37.82 -20.18
C GLN A 17 4.80 -38.57 -21.09
N SER A 18 5.93 -37.97 -21.48
CA SER A 18 6.85 -38.54 -22.49
C SER A 18 8.30 -38.78 -22.02
N GLY A 19 8.70 -38.32 -20.84
CA GLY A 19 10.10 -38.39 -20.37
C GLY A 19 10.53 -39.66 -19.60
N LYS A 20 11.85 -39.86 -19.45
CA LYS A 20 12.44 -40.90 -18.56
C LYS A 20 12.14 -40.61 -17.07
N VAL A 21 11.97 -41.65 -16.25
CA VAL A 21 11.62 -41.54 -14.81
C VAL A 21 12.53 -40.59 -14.03
N LEU A 22 13.84 -40.58 -14.32
CA LEU A 22 14.81 -39.72 -13.65
C LEU A 22 14.57 -38.23 -13.91
N VAL A 23 14.20 -37.87 -15.14
CA VAL A 23 13.89 -36.48 -15.54
C VAL A 23 12.62 -36.01 -14.82
N LYS A 24 11.60 -36.87 -14.73
CA LYS A 24 10.37 -36.57 -13.98
C LYS A 24 10.65 -36.28 -12.50
N ARG A 25 11.51 -37.07 -11.87
CA ARG A 25 11.91 -36.88 -10.46
C ARG A 25 12.69 -35.59 -10.24
N ALA A 26 13.66 -35.28 -11.11
CA ALA A 26 14.41 -34.03 -11.03
C ALA A 26 13.52 -32.79 -11.22
N PHE A 27 12.62 -32.82 -12.22
CA PHE A 27 11.68 -31.73 -12.47
C PHE A 27 10.68 -31.54 -11.32
N ALA A 28 10.16 -32.63 -10.76
CA ALA A 28 9.29 -32.58 -9.60
C ALA A 28 10.01 -31.97 -8.38
N ALA A 29 11.27 -32.33 -8.13
CA ALA A 29 12.07 -31.75 -7.06
C ALA A 29 12.28 -30.23 -7.25
N ILE A 30 12.61 -29.80 -8.48
CA ILE A 30 12.76 -28.37 -8.81
C ILE A 30 11.43 -27.64 -8.61
N PHE A 31 10.31 -28.23 -9.02
CA PHE A 31 8.99 -27.63 -8.83
C PHE A 31 8.63 -27.49 -7.35
N VAL A 32 8.84 -28.52 -6.54
CA VAL A 32 8.62 -28.46 -5.09
C VAL A 32 9.50 -27.37 -4.46
N PHE A 33 10.76 -27.27 -4.87
CA PHE A 33 11.66 -26.21 -4.40
C PHE A 33 11.15 -24.81 -4.78
N ALA A 34 10.70 -24.63 -6.02
CA ALA A 34 10.11 -23.36 -6.48
C ALA A 34 8.83 -23.01 -5.71
N LEU A 35 7.97 -24.00 -5.42
CA LEU A 35 6.79 -23.82 -4.58
C LEU A 35 7.15 -23.34 -3.17
N ILE A 36 8.16 -23.96 -2.53
CA ILE A 36 8.61 -23.55 -1.20
C ILE A 36 9.05 -22.08 -1.21
N ILE A 37 9.83 -21.67 -2.21
CA ILE A 37 10.26 -20.27 -2.36
C ILE A 37 9.05 -19.34 -2.52
N GLN A 38 8.07 -19.72 -3.35
CA GLN A 38 6.89 -18.88 -3.59
C GLN A 38 5.99 -18.75 -2.37
N ILE A 39 5.77 -19.86 -1.64
CA ILE A 39 5.00 -19.84 -0.40
C ILE A 39 5.69 -18.93 0.61
N GLY A 40 7.02 -19.06 0.76
CA GLY A 40 7.81 -18.16 1.62
C GLY A 40 7.68 -16.69 1.21
N ALA A 41 7.79 -16.40 -0.10
CA ALA A 41 7.67 -15.04 -0.62
C ALA A 41 6.26 -14.46 -0.43
N SER A 42 5.21 -15.26 -0.65
CA SER A 42 3.81 -14.87 -0.44
C SER A 42 3.53 -14.60 1.04
N ASN A 43 3.97 -15.50 1.93
CA ASN A 43 3.81 -15.32 3.37
C ASN A 43 4.52 -14.05 3.86
N LYS A 44 5.75 -13.81 3.37
CA LYS A 44 6.48 -12.57 3.67
C LYS A 44 5.71 -11.33 3.19
N CYS A 45 5.14 -11.38 1.98
CA CYS A 45 4.31 -10.30 1.48
C CYS A 45 3.07 -10.05 2.35
N TYR A 46 2.31 -11.09 2.70
CA TYR A 46 1.13 -10.94 3.55
C TYR A 46 1.50 -10.34 4.90
N TRP A 47 2.61 -10.79 5.48
CA TRP A 47 3.13 -10.22 6.70
C TRP A 47 3.48 -8.74 6.56
N ILE A 48 4.19 -8.33 5.51
CA ILE A 48 4.50 -6.90 5.25
C ILE A 48 3.22 -6.08 5.05
N ASN A 49 2.26 -6.60 4.28
CA ASN A 49 0.98 -5.93 4.06
C ASN A 49 0.20 -5.73 5.37
N ASN A 50 0.23 -6.72 6.28
CA ASN A 50 -0.36 -6.57 7.60
C ASN A 50 0.36 -5.51 8.45
N GLN A 51 1.69 -5.42 8.36
CA GLN A 51 2.44 -4.37 9.05
C GLN A 51 2.06 -2.98 8.54
N ARG A 52 1.87 -2.82 7.21
CA ARG A 52 1.38 -1.56 6.65
C ARG A 52 -0.02 -1.23 7.17
N TYR A 53 -0.93 -2.21 7.14
CA TYR A 53 -2.29 -2.03 7.65
C TYR A 53 -2.29 -1.54 9.10
N GLU A 54 -1.49 -2.14 9.99
CA GLU A 54 -1.40 -1.70 11.38
C GLU A 54 -0.82 -0.29 11.50
N GLU A 55 0.18 0.08 10.69
CA GLU A 55 0.73 1.43 10.68
C GLU A 55 -0.34 2.46 10.27
N GLU A 56 -1.01 2.25 9.14
CA GLU A 56 -2.03 3.15 8.60
C GLU A 56 -3.25 3.25 9.52
N LYS A 57 -3.67 2.14 10.10
CA LYS A 57 -4.70 2.10 11.15
C LYS A 57 -4.30 2.96 12.35
N ASN A 58 -3.06 2.84 12.83
CA ASN A 58 -2.58 3.64 13.97
C ASN A 58 -2.53 5.13 13.65
N VAL A 59 -2.24 5.51 12.40
CA VAL A 59 -2.33 6.90 11.95
C VAL A 59 -3.75 7.43 12.09
N ILE A 60 -4.75 6.71 11.57
CA ILE A 60 -6.15 7.13 11.69
C ILE A 60 -6.63 7.15 13.14
N LEU A 61 -6.27 6.17 13.96
CA LEU A 61 -6.63 6.16 15.39
C LEU A 61 -6.00 7.34 16.14
N THR A 62 -4.75 7.69 15.81
CA THR A 62 -4.05 8.84 16.40
C THR A 62 -4.72 10.16 15.98
N ILE A 63 -5.07 10.29 14.69
CA ILE A 63 -5.81 11.45 14.18
C ILE A 63 -7.17 11.54 14.88
N ASN A 64 -7.91 10.44 14.99
CA ASN A 64 -9.20 10.42 15.66
C ASN A 64 -9.13 10.88 17.13
N SER A 65 -8.10 10.46 17.87
CA SER A 65 -7.87 10.95 19.25
C SER A 65 -7.66 12.46 19.25
N ARG A 66 -6.78 12.98 18.37
CA ARG A 66 -6.51 14.42 18.26
C ARG A 66 -7.76 15.22 17.89
N LEU A 67 -8.58 14.70 16.97
CA LEU A 67 -9.83 15.34 16.55
C LEU A 67 -10.84 15.36 17.71
N THR A 68 -11.04 14.23 18.39
CA THR A 68 -11.99 14.12 19.50
C THR A 68 -11.62 15.01 20.68
N GLU A 69 -10.32 15.20 20.93
CA GLU A 69 -9.80 16.05 22.01
C GLU A 69 -9.88 17.55 21.70
N ASN A 70 -9.75 17.95 20.43
CA ASN A 70 -9.47 19.34 20.06
C ASN A 70 -10.48 19.97 19.09
N CYS A 71 -11.42 19.20 18.53
CA CYS A 71 -12.33 19.67 17.48
C CYS A 71 -13.80 19.31 17.72
N ASP A 72 -14.71 20.04 17.08
CA ASP A 72 -16.14 19.70 17.07
C ASP A 72 -16.43 18.54 16.09
N MET A 73 -16.55 17.33 16.64
CA MET A 73 -16.83 16.10 15.89
C MET A 73 -18.22 16.05 15.22
N SER A 74 -19.09 17.06 15.44
CA SER A 74 -20.34 17.19 14.67
C SER A 74 -20.12 17.72 13.24
N LYS A 75 -18.93 18.25 12.95
CA LYS A 75 -18.53 18.76 11.64
C LYS A 75 -17.99 17.65 10.72
N PRO A 76 -18.12 17.78 9.39
CA PRO A 76 -17.47 16.89 8.44
C PRO A 76 -15.94 16.90 8.57
N VAL A 77 -15.30 15.75 8.43
CA VAL A 77 -13.83 15.61 8.49
C VAL A 77 -13.30 15.29 7.10
N ILE A 78 -12.45 16.16 6.56
CA ILE A 78 -11.93 16.09 5.20
C ILE A 78 -10.46 15.70 5.22
N PHE A 79 -10.12 14.58 4.59
CA PHE A 79 -8.74 14.15 4.43
C PHE A 79 -8.18 14.62 3.09
N ILE A 80 -7.01 15.25 3.10
CA ILE A 80 -6.31 15.73 1.89
C ILE A 80 -4.83 15.34 1.93
N GLY A 81 -4.16 15.43 0.78
CA GLY A 81 -2.71 15.18 0.69
C GLY A 81 -2.36 13.71 0.53
N GLU A 82 -1.11 13.38 0.86
CA GLU A 82 -0.50 12.08 0.61
C GLU A 82 0.18 11.58 1.88
N TYR A 83 -0.16 10.36 2.30
CA TYR A 83 0.55 9.67 3.37
C TYR A 83 1.71 8.85 2.82
N THR A 84 2.89 9.02 3.43
CA THR A 84 4.05 8.17 3.16
C THR A 84 4.30 7.24 4.33
N VAL A 85 4.26 5.92 4.08
CA VAL A 85 4.58 4.90 5.08
C VAL A 85 6.02 5.02 5.59
N SER A 86 6.29 4.54 6.78
CA SER A 86 7.60 4.64 7.42
C SER A 86 8.73 4.05 6.58
N GLU A 87 9.94 4.63 6.68
CA GLU A 87 11.15 4.14 6.00
C GLU A 87 11.37 2.65 6.27
N SER A 88 11.11 2.20 7.50
CA SER A 88 11.23 0.80 7.89
C SER A 88 10.35 -0.16 7.07
N LEU A 89 9.19 0.31 6.62
CA LEU A 89 8.27 -0.44 5.77
C LEU A 89 8.66 -0.33 4.31
N GLN A 90 9.14 0.84 3.87
CA GLN A 90 9.69 1.04 2.53
C GLN A 90 10.91 0.15 2.26
N ASP A 91 11.79 0.00 3.25
CA ASP A 91 12.97 -0.88 3.17
C ASP A 91 12.58 -2.36 3.04
N LYS A 92 11.45 -2.76 3.61
CA LYS A 92 10.94 -4.15 3.50
C LYS A 92 10.40 -4.47 2.11
N ILE A 93 9.93 -3.45 1.37
CA ILE A 93 9.35 -3.60 0.02
C ILE A 93 10.33 -3.27 -1.09
N THR A 94 11.53 -2.77 -0.78
CA THR A 94 12.56 -2.41 -1.75
C THR A 94 13.81 -3.29 -1.66
N VAL A 95 14.53 -3.43 -2.77
CA VAL A 95 15.83 -4.10 -2.83
C VAL A 95 16.92 -3.12 -2.38
N ALA A 96 17.67 -3.50 -1.35
CA ALA A 96 18.87 -2.76 -0.95
C ALA A 96 19.92 -2.75 -2.07
N ASP A 97 20.53 -1.59 -2.31
CA ASP A 97 21.53 -1.34 -3.36
C ASP A 97 22.77 -2.21 -3.22
N SER A 98 23.12 -2.53 -1.97
CA SER A 98 24.25 -3.38 -1.62
C SER A 98 24.02 -4.85 -1.96
N SER A 99 22.76 -5.28 -2.13
CA SER A 99 22.42 -6.67 -2.42
C SER A 99 22.79 -7.07 -3.84
N PHE A 100 22.98 -8.38 -4.07
CA PHE A 100 23.28 -8.91 -5.40
C PHE A 100 22.22 -8.51 -6.44
N VAL A 101 20.93 -8.60 -6.07
CA VAL A 101 19.81 -8.17 -6.93
C VAL A 101 19.86 -6.66 -7.16
N GLY A 102 20.16 -5.87 -6.13
CA GLY A 102 20.28 -4.40 -6.23
C GLY A 102 21.38 -3.98 -7.20
N LYS A 103 22.53 -4.67 -7.18
CA LYS A 103 23.63 -4.46 -8.13
C LYS A 103 23.26 -4.82 -9.56
N ILE A 104 22.49 -5.89 -9.77
CA ILE A 104 21.99 -6.28 -11.10
C ILE A 104 21.01 -5.23 -11.63
N VAL A 105 20.04 -4.80 -10.81
CA VAL A 105 19.08 -3.75 -11.18
C VAL A 105 19.81 -2.43 -11.47
N HIS A 106 20.85 -2.10 -10.71
CA HIS A 106 21.67 -0.91 -10.97
C HIS A 106 22.45 -1.01 -12.29
N ARG A 107 22.98 -2.19 -12.61
CA ARG A 107 23.82 -2.39 -13.80
C ARG A 107 23.01 -2.45 -15.09
N PHE A 108 21.80 -3.02 -15.05
CA PHE A 108 21.01 -3.30 -16.26
C PHE A 108 19.67 -2.57 -16.30
N GLY A 109 19.26 -1.90 -15.22
CA GLY A 109 18.03 -1.13 -15.16
C GLY A 109 18.15 0.24 -15.83
N SER A 110 17.06 0.72 -16.41
CA SER A 110 16.97 2.07 -16.93
C SER A 110 16.93 3.09 -15.77
N PRO A 111 17.70 4.20 -15.83
CA PRO A 111 17.71 5.21 -14.78
C PRO A 111 16.32 5.77 -14.47
N LYS A 112 15.44 5.88 -15.48
CA LYS A 112 14.07 6.40 -15.32
C LYS A 112 13.16 5.50 -14.47
N ASN A 113 13.44 4.20 -14.39
CA ASN A 113 12.58 3.23 -13.71
C ASN A 113 13.26 2.60 -12.50
N TYR A 114 14.40 3.15 -12.06
CA TYR A 114 15.25 2.52 -11.06
C TYR A 114 14.56 2.36 -9.70
N ALA A 115 13.81 3.37 -9.26
CA ALA A 115 13.04 3.33 -8.01
C ALA A 115 11.93 2.27 -8.07
N THR A 116 11.21 2.16 -9.19
CA THR A 116 10.15 1.16 -9.39
C THR A 116 10.74 -0.25 -9.53
N ALA A 117 11.85 -0.40 -10.26
CA ALA A 117 12.52 -1.68 -10.47
C ALA A 117 13.12 -2.28 -9.19
N LYS A 118 13.32 -1.46 -8.15
CA LYS A 118 13.73 -1.89 -6.83
C LYS A 118 12.57 -2.39 -5.96
N LYS A 119 11.31 -2.12 -6.30
CA LYS A 119 10.19 -2.63 -5.51
C LYS A 119 10.02 -4.12 -5.74
N ILE A 120 10.26 -4.92 -4.72
CA ILE A 120 10.11 -6.39 -4.75
C ILE A 120 8.63 -6.78 -4.68
N TYR A 121 7.83 -5.94 -4.02
CA TYR A 121 6.40 -6.16 -3.77
C TYR A 121 5.57 -4.96 -4.23
N ASP A 122 5.70 -4.58 -5.50
CA ASP A 122 5.02 -3.40 -6.06
C ASP A 122 3.49 -3.45 -5.89
N TYR A 123 2.92 -4.65 -5.92
CA TYR A 123 1.48 -4.89 -5.72
C TYR A 123 1.00 -4.68 -4.28
N ILE A 124 1.90 -4.58 -3.28
CA ILE A 124 1.49 -4.13 -1.95
C ILE A 124 0.98 -2.69 -2.11
N GLY A 125 1.62 -1.84 -2.94
CA GLY A 125 1.28 -0.43 -3.06
C GLY A 125 1.99 0.41 -2.00
N SER A 126 2.17 1.70 -2.26
CA SER A 126 2.93 2.62 -1.38
C SER A 126 2.17 3.00 -0.12
N SER A 127 0.87 3.23 -0.20
CA SER A 127 0.01 3.68 0.90
C SER A 127 -1.46 3.49 0.50
N TYR A 128 -2.23 2.77 1.30
CA TYR A 128 -3.68 2.66 1.11
C TYR A 128 -4.34 4.00 1.39
N LEU A 129 -3.86 4.75 2.39
CA LEU A 129 -4.41 6.08 2.72
C LEU A 129 -4.29 7.04 1.54
N THR A 130 -3.12 7.10 0.89
CA THR A 130 -2.91 7.92 -0.30
C THR A 130 -3.76 7.44 -1.47
N TRP A 131 -3.73 6.12 -1.75
CA TRP A 131 -4.54 5.56 -2.82
C TRP A 131 -6.03 5.87 -2.64
N SER A 132 -6.52 5.80 -1.40
CA SER A 132 -7.92 6.07 -1.05
C SER A 132 -8.30 7.54 -1.22
N ILE A 133 -7.35 8.48 -1.26
CA ILE A 133 -7.61 9.90 -1.52
C ILE A 133 -7.43 10.22 -3.00
N GLU A 134 -6.38 9.71 -3.65
CA GLU A 134 -6.00 10.16 -5.00
C GLU A 134 -6.59 9.32 -6.13
N SER A 135 -6.85 8.04 -5.86
CA SER A 135 -7.11 7.01 -6.87
C SER A 135 -8.33 6.16 -6.52
N SER A 136 -9.26 6.74 -5.76
CA SER A 136 -10.49 6.06 -5.35
C SER A 136 -11.36 5.71 -6.56
N PHE A 137 -12.20 4.68 -6.42
CA PHE A 137 -13.10 4.23 -7.48
C PHE A 137 -14.17 5.26 -7.84
N ASN A 138 -14.41 6.23 -6.95
CA ASN A 138 -15.38 7.29 -7.15
C ASN A 138 -14.67 8.62 -7.41
N ASN A 139 -14.40 8.93 -8.67
CA ASN A 139 -13.79 10.21 -9.07
C ASN A 139 -14.59 11.44 -8.59
N SER A 140 -15.88 11.29 -8.25
CA SER A 140 -16.71 12.39 -7.72
C SER A 140 -16.67 12.51 -6.19
N ARG A 141 -16.13 11.50 -5.49
CA ARG A 141 -15.94 11.43 -4.03
C ARG A 141 -14.66 10.64 -3.71
N PRO A 142 -13.47 11.19 -4.04
CA PRO A 142 -12.19 10.54 -3.79
C PRO A 142 -12.11 9.95 -2.37
N GLU A 143 -12.48 10.71 -1.36
CA GLU A 143 -12.39 10.34 0.06
C GLU A 143 -13.31 9.19 0.53
N GLU A 144 -14.25 8.72 -0.31
CA GLU A 144 -15.24 7.71 0.09
C GLU A 144 -14.59 6.38 0.53
N GLU A 145 -13.50 5.97 -0.13
CA GLU A 145 -12.77 4.76 0.22
C GLU A 145 -12.02 4.89 1.54
N LEU A 146 -11.59 6.11 1.90
CA LEU A 146 -10.97 6.36 3.18
C LEU A 146 -12.00 6.30 4.31
N TYR A 147 -13.19 6.87 4.13
CA TYR A 147 -14.25 6.74 5.14
C TYR A 147 -14.65 5.28 5.38
N LYS A 148 -14.76 4.46 4.32
CA LYS A 148 -15.00 3.02 4.46
C LYS A 148 -13.92 2.33 5.29
N PHE A 149 -12.66 2.71 5.09
CA PHE A 149 -11.56 2.19 5.88
C PHE A 149 -11.64 2.63 7.35
N CYS A 150 -11.95 3.91 7.60
CA CYS A 150 -12.19 4.42 8.95
C CYS A 150 -13.31 3.64 9.65
N ASP A 151 -14.46 3.46 8.98
CA ASP A 151 -15.59 2.71 9.53
C ASP A 151 -15.20 1.24 9.81
N TYR A 152 -14.43 0.61 8.92
CA TYR A 152 -13.93 -0.76 9.10
C TYR A 152 -13.06 -0.91 10.36
N ILE A 153 -12.28 0.11 10.73
CA ILE A 153 -11.45 0.10 11.94
C ILE A 153 -12.19 0.65 13.18
N GLY A 154 -13.49 0.95 13.07
CA GLY A 154 -14.33 1.41 14.18
C GLY A 154 -14.30 2.91 14.44
N VAL A 155 -13.86 3.71 13.47
CA VAL A 155 -13.84 5.18 13.54
C VAL A 155 -14.80 5.75 12.50
N SER A 156 -15.89 6.36 12.94
CA SER A 156 -16.86 6.95 12.02
C SER A 156 -16.75 8.47 12.01
N PHE A 157 -16.52 9.05 10.83
CA PHE A 157 -16.49 10.48 10.62
C PHE A 157 -17.72 10.92 9.85
N LYS A 158 -18.15 12.16 10.06
CA LYS A 158 -19.17 12.77 9.21
C LYS A 158 -18.56 13.05 7.83
N HIS A 159 -19.21 12.57 6.79
CA HIS A 159 -18.74 12.72 5.42
C HIS A 159 -18.89 14.17 4.94
N CYS A 160 -17.91 14.66 4.20
CA CYS A 160 -18.00 15.93 3.49
C CYS A 160 -18.75 15.82 2.16
N THR A 161 -19.10 16.98 1.60
CA THR A 161 -19.53 17.07 0.20
C THR A 161 -18.32 17.20 -0.73
N GLY A 162 -18.48 16.86 -2.00
CA GLY A 162 -17.41 17.03 -2.99
C GLY A 162 -17.00 18.51 -3.18
N GLU A 163 -17.90 19.46 -2.94
CA GLU A 163 -17.59 20.90 -2.97
C GLU A 163 -16.66 21.28 -1.81
N GLN A 164 -16.98 20.83 -0.60
CA GLN A 164 -16.15 21.03 0.59
C GLN A 164 -14.77 20.40 0.41
N TYR A 165 -14.69 19.19 -0.14
CA TYR A 165 -13.40 18.55 -0.43
C TYR A 165 -12.56 19.38 -1.42
N ASN A 166 -13.15 19.81 -2.53
CA ASN A 166 -12.46 20.58 -3.55
C ASN A 166 -11.98 21.95 -3.04
N GLU A 167 -12.78 22.62 -2.22
CA GLU A 167 -12.39 23.86 -1.55
C GLU A 167 -11.24 23.61 -0.57
N ALA A 168 -11.39 22.64 0.32
CA ALA A 168 -10.41 22.32 1.34
C ALA A 168 -9.06 21.93 0.73
N ASN A 169 -9.06 21.08 -0.31
CA ASN A 169 -7.85 20.65 -0.98
C ASN A 169 -7.10 21.85 -1.63
N LYS A 170 -7.83 22.81 -2.22
CA LYS A 170 -7.21 24.03 -2.78
C LYS A 170 -6.66 24.94 -1.67
N LYS A 171 -7.50 25.26 -0.68
CA LYS A 171 -7.21 26.27 0.36
C LYS A 171 -6.13 25.81 1.34
N TYR A 172 -6.14 24.54 1.71
CA TYR A 172 -5.24 23.98 2.72
C TYR A 172 -4.12 23.10 2.15
N SER A 173 -3.93 23.08 0.82
CA SER A 173 -2.83 22.36 0.15
C SER A 173 -1.45 22.63 0.75
N LYS A 174 -1.23 23.81 1.34
CA LYS A 174 0.07 24.26 1.88
C LYS A 174 0.26 24.02 3.39
N ILE A 175 -0.73 23.50 4.11
CA ILE A 175 -0.53 23.17 5.53
C ILE A 175 0.48 22.03 5.67
N LYS A 176 1.03 21.84 6.88
CA LYS A 176 1.96 20.74 7.13
C LYS A 176 1.21 19.42 7.15
N ALA A 177 1.79 18.38 6.57
CA ALA A 177 1.23 17.02 6.58
C ALA A 177 1.44 16.34 7.94
N TYR A 178 0.68 15.28 8.22
CA TYR A 178 0.95 14.38 9.33
C TYR A 178 2.41 13.88 9.25
N PRO A 179 3.16 13.76 10.37
CA PRO A 179 2.73 13.75 11.78
C PRO A 179 2.72 15.12 12.48
N ASN A 180 2.89 16.23 11.74
CA ASN A 180 2.96 17.57 12.34
C ASN A 180 1.69 17.91 13.14
N LYS A 181 1.81 18.70 14.21
CA LYS A 181 0.65 19.13 15.00
C LYS A 181 -0.29 20.04 14.20
N ASP A 182 0.27 20.85 13.31
CA ASP A 182 -0.46 21.79 12.45
C ASP A 182 -1.11 21.12 11.22
N CYS A 183 -1.26 19.79 11.21
CA CYS A 183 -1.87 19.04 10.11
C CYS A 183 -3.40 19.00 10.18
N ILE A 184 -3.97 19.47 11.27
CA ILE A 184 -5.43 19.56 11.50
C ILE A 184 -5.81 21.04 11.55
N VAL A 185 -6.80 21.41 10.76
CA VAL A 185 -7.37 22.77 10.76
C VAL A 185 -8.89 22.65 10.87
N GLU A 186 -9.44 23.18 11.94
CA GLU A 186 -10.89 23.31 12.10
C GLU A 186 -11.37 24.66 11.56
N THR A 187 -12.47 24.63 10.81
CA THR A 187 -13.19 25.81 10.35
C THR A 187 -14.59 25.82 10.96
N ASP A 188 -15.38 26.85 10.66
CA ASP A 188 -16.78 26.91 11.10
C ASP A 188 -17.63 25.79 10.46
N GLU A 189 -17.26 25.31 9.26
CA GLU A 189 -18.07 24.36 8.48
C GLU A 189 -17.57 22.91 8.53
N TYR A 190 -16.25 22.71 8.56
CA TYR A 190 -15.61 21.39 8.45
C TYR A 190 -14.23 21.37 9.10
N ILE A 191 -13.70 20.18 9.34
CA ILE A 191 -12.34 19.93 9.82
C ILE A 191 -11.51 19.38 8.67
N VAL A 192 -10.32 19.92 8.45
CA VAL A 192 -9.37 19.43 7.44
C VAL A 192 -8.22 18.72 8.12
N VAL A 193 -7.88 17.55 7.60
CA VAL A 193 -6.73 16.75 8.01
C VAL A 193 -5.84 16.54 6.80
N LYS A 194 -4.62 17.06 6.85
CA LYS A 194 -3.62 16.76 5.83
C LYS A 194 -2.79 15.55 6.25
N LEU A 195 -2.93 14.47 5.48
CA LEU A 195 -2.10 13.28 5.62
C LEU A 195 -0.69 13.53 5.09
#